data_AF-A0A0X3P8B7-F1
#
_entry.id   AF-A0A0X3P8B7-F1
#
_cell.length_a   1.000
_cell.length_b   1.000
_cell.length_c   1.000
_cell.angle_alpha   90.00
_cell.angle_beta   90.00
_cell.angle_gamma   90.00
#
_symmetry.space_group_name_H-M   'P 1'
#
loop_
_entity.id
_entity.type
_entity.pdbx_description
1 polymer ?
#
loop_
_entity_poly.entity_id
_entity_poly.type
_entity_poly.pdbx_seq_one_letter_code
_entity_poly.pdbx_strand_id
1 'polypeptide(L)'
;MQNGIFNSFAELMSKIREYEKAANSNFRISHSCKLPESHAAYSRIKYRYIYFACVHAGRYSGKKSNRKTKSLKFGCKARFSAVEFGGELHVKSVYLVHNHICNRMLVSAYPKFRRFEGAAGQGLLNMIAHIRPSAGRLKVYLRNSFGINYKMKDLANMRRRILRTDPSAMGMTEALQNMKGGSLSDYLYGKEGMEAMCFTTPALKSMFAQYAKVVQMDGTYRTNRHGFVLYHIVITDK
;
A
#
# COMPACT_ATOMS: atom_id res chain seq x y z
N MET A 1 -0.81 9.18 34.49
CA MET A 1 -1.16 9.88 33.23
C MET A 1 -1.61 11.28 33.63
N GLN A 2 -0.93 12.34 33.19
CA GLN A 2 -1.36 13.73 33.42
C GLN A 2 -2.83 13.88 32.98
N ASN A 3 -3.71 14.15 33.95
CA ASN A 3 -5.15 14.44 33.99
C ASN A 3 -6.15 13.84 32.97
N GLY A 4 -5.73 13.10 31.93
CA GLY A 4 -6.63 12.59 30.89
C GLY A 4 -7.36 13.69 30.13
N ILE A 5 -6.86 14.94 30.19
CA ILE A 5 -7.45 16.12 29.56
C ILE A 5 -6.56 16.52 28.38
N PHE A 6 -7.17 16.82 27.24
CA PHE A 6 -6.48 17.18 26.01
C PHE A 6 -7.14 18.38 25.37
N ASN A 7 -6.33 19.33 24.92
CA ASN A 7 -6.81 20.57 24.31
C ASN A 7 -7.24 20.38 22.86
N SER A 8 -6.80 19.31 22.20
CA SER A 8 -7.14 19.04 20.81
C SER A 8 -7.27 17.54 20.51
N PHE A 9 -7.98 17.23 19.44
CA PHE A 9 -8.05 15.87 18.93
C PHE A 9 -6.67 15.36 18.48
N ALA A 10 -5.83 16.24 17.92
CA ALA A 10 -4.48 15.89 17.50
C ALA A 10 -3.59 15.47 18.67
N GLU A 11 -3.66 16.21 19.78
CA GLU A 11 -2.93 15.92 21.02
C GLU A 11 -3.37 14.59 21.63
N LEU A 12 -4.68 14.37 21.76
CA LEU A 12 -5.25 13.09 22.22
C LEU A 12 -4.72 11.93 21.36
N MET A 13 -4.78 12.06 20.03
CA MET A 13 -4.31 11.01 19.13
C MET A 13 -2.80 10.76 19.22
N SER A 14 -1.99 11.79 19.48
CA SER A 14 -0.55 11.64 19.72
C SER A 14 -0.29 10.81 20.98
N LYS A 15 -0.97 11.14 22.08
CA LYS A 15 -0.82 10.42 23.35
C LYS A 15 -1.35 8.99 23.31
N ILE A 16 -2.43 8.74 22.56
CA ILE A 16 -2.89 7.38 22.28
C ILE A 16 -1.82 6.60 21.51
N ARG A 17 -1.19 7.19 20.48
CA ARG A 17 -0.12 6.54 19.70
C ARG A 17 1.11 6.22 20.55
N GLU A 18 1.51 7.13 21.45
CA GLU A 18 2.58 6.89 22.43
C GLU A 18 2.23 5.70 23.33
N TYR A 19 1.02 5.65 23.86
CA TYR A 19 0.54 4.55 24.68
C TYR A 19 0.50 3.22 23.91
N GLU A 20 -0.06 3.19 22.70
CA GLU A 20 -0.12 1.99 21.84
C GLU A 20 1.28 1.43 21.57
N LYS A 21 2.26 2.31 21.34
CA LYS A 21 3.66 1.94 21.12
C LYS A 21 4.29 1.34 22.37
N ALA A 22 4.06 1.93 23.55
CA ALA A 22 4.60 1.43 24.81
C ALA A 22 3.94 0.11 25.27
N ALA A 23 2.61 0.03 25.16
CA ALA A 23 1.82 -1.11 25.60
C ALA A 23 1.72 -2.26 24.56
N ASN A 24 2.30 -2.08 23.36
CA ASN A 24 2.17 -3.00 22.23
C ASN A 24 0.72 -3.40 21.94
N SER A 25 -0.19 -2.43 22.08
CA SER A 25 -1.63 -2.60 21.90
C SER A 25 -2.14 -1.70 20.78
N ASN A 26 -3.40 -1.85 20.38
CA ASN A 26 -3.99 -1.04 19.32
C ASN A 26 -5.48 -0.84 19.57
N PHE A 27 -5.86 0.43 19.56
CA PHE A 27 -7.22 0.92 19.65
C PHE A 27 -7.70 1.46 18.30
N ARG A 28 -8.97 1.20 18.04
CA ARG A 28 -9.72 1.77 16.93
C ARG A 28 -10.84 2.62 17.50
N ILE A 29 -11.23 3.65 16.76
CA ILE A 29 -12.49 4.34 17.02
C ILE A 29 -13.61 3.33 16.73
N SER A 30 -14.37 2.96 17.76
CA SER A 30 -15.51 2.07 17.65
C SER A 30 -16.80 2.81 17.36
N HIS A 31 -16.94 4.01 17.93
CA HIS A 31 -18.10 4.87 17.82
C HIS A 31 -17.66 6.31 18.05
N SER A 32 -18.26 7.28 17.37
CA SER A 32 -17.92 8.69 17.55
C SER A 32 -19.09 9.58 17.15
N CYS A 33 -19.27 10.69 17.83
CA CYS A 33 -20.19 11.75 17.44
C CYS A 33 -19.40 13.04 17.27
N LYS A 34 -19.58 13.70 16.12
CA LYS A 34 -18.93 14.99 15.84
C LYS A 34 -19.64 16.10 16.60
N LEU A 35 -18.89 17.16 16.93
CA LEU A 35 -19.50 18.42 17.34
C LEU A 35 -20.25 19.05 16.14
N PRO A 36 -21.26 19.90 16.37
CA PRO A 36 -21.80 20.77 15.33
C PRO A 36 -20.70 21.67 14.76
N GLU A 37 -20.74 21.96 13.45
CA GLU A 37 -19.72 22.81 12.80
C GLU A 37 -19.75 24.25 13.31
N SER A 38 -20.89 24.70 13.83
CA SER A 38 -21.06 26.01 14.48
C SER A 38 -20.40 26.12 15.86
N HIS A 39 -19.91 25.01 16.43
CA HIS A 39 -19.31 25.02 17.76
C HIS A 39 -17.93 25.68 17.73
N ALA A 40 -17.66 26.63 18.64
CA ALA A 40 -16.41 27.41 18.67
C ALA A 40 -15.14 26.53 18.70
N ALA A 41 -15.19 25.38 19.39
CA ALA A 41 -14.07 24.44 19.47
C ALA A 41 -14.03 23.38 18.35
N TYR A 42 -14.91 23.43 17.33
CA TYR A 42 -15.04 22.39 16.30
C TYR A 42 -13.72 22.11 15.56
N SER A 43 -12.99 23.17 15.20
CA SER A 43 -11.71 23.06 14.47
C SER A 43 -10.65 22.28 15.26
N ARG A 44 -10.65 22.40 16.59
CA ARG A 44 -9.64 21.83 17.49
C ARG A 44 -10.05 20.46 18.06
N ILE A 45 -11.30 20.33 18.50
CA ILE A 45 -11.81 19.14 19.22
C ILE A 45 -12.52 18.16 18.29
N LYS A 46 -13.27 18.67 17.30
CA LYS A 46 -13.99 17.92 16.25
C LYS A 46 -15.10 16.97 16.71
N TYR A 47 -15.00 16.36 17.89
CA TYR A 47 -15.89 15.32 18.38
C TYR A 47 -16.47 15.65 19.75
N ARG A 48 -17.78 15.43 19.90
CA ARG A 48 -18.47 15.51 21.20
C ARG A 48 -18.10 14.33 22.08
N TYR A 49 -18.00 13.15 21.48
CA TYR A 49 -17.47 11.97 22.14
C TYR A 49 -16.86 10.99 21.14
N ILE A 50 -15.88 10.22 21.61
CA ILE A 50 -15.17 9.21 20.86
C ILE A 50 -15.01 7.99 21.76
N TYR A 51 -15.41 6.83 21.27
CA TYR A 51 -15.19 5.55 21.93
C TYR A 51 -14.03 4.84 21.23
N PHE A 52 -13.04 4.50 22.02
CA PHE A 52 -11.91 3.70 21.61
C PHE A 52 -12.08 2.28 22.16
N ALA A 53 -11.89 1.29 21.30
CA ALA A 53 -11.90 -0.11 21.69
C ALA A 53 -10.71 -0.81 21.05
N CYS A 54 -10.21 -1.85 21.69
CA CYS A 54 -9.18 -2.69 21.10
C CYS A 54 -9.62 -3.19 19.70
N VAL A 55 -8.66 -3.36 18.79
CA VAL A 55 -8.93 -3.94 17.46
C VAL A 55 -9.58 -5.32 17.52
N HIS A 56 -9.36 -6.05 18.61
CA HIS A 56 -9.93 -7.37 18.89
C HIS A 56 -11.28 -7.31 19.62
N ALA A 57 -11.79 -6.11 19.91
CA ALA A 57 -13.05 -5.94 20.63
C ALA A 57 -14.29 -6.29 19.80
N GLY A 58 -15.27 -6.86 20.49
CA GLY A 58 -16.51 -7.37 19.94
C GLY A 58 -16.38 -8.79 19.38
N ARG A 59 -17.46 -9.30 18.80
CA ARG A 59 -17.50 -10.58 18.08
C ARG A 59 -17.76 -10.32 16.60
N TYR A 60 -17.30 -11.23 15.75
CA TYR A 60 -17.65 -11.20 14.34
C TYR A 60 -19.10 -11.66 14.16
N SER A 61 -19.96 -10.80 13.63
CA SER A 61 -21.28 -11.20 13.12
C SER A 61 -21.24 -11.14 11.59
N GLY A 62 -20.83 -12.25 10.96
CA GLY A 62 -20.85 -12.34 9.51
C GLY A 62 -22.28 -12.60 9.01
N LYS A 63 -22.80 -11.77 8.11
CA LYS A 63 -23.81 -12.25 7.14
C LYS A 63 -23.13 -13.27 6.22
N LYS A 64 -23.86 -14.31 5.78
CA LYS A 64 -23.36 -15.37 4.87
C LYS A 64 -22.67 -14.73 3.65
N SER A 65 -21.35 -14.61 3.71
CA SER A 65 -20.52 -14.14 2.61
C SER A 65 -19.61 -15.30 2.22
N ASN A 66 -19.59 -15.63 0.93
CA ASN A 66 -18.72 -16.68 0.38
C ASN A 66 -17.22 -16.35 0.54
N ARG A 67 -16.86 -15.15 1.02
CA ARG A 67 -15.48 -14.83 1.43
C ARG A 67 -15.28 -15.13 2.92
N LYS A 68 -14.44 -16.12 3.21
CA LYS A 68 -13.85 -16.36 4.54
C LYS A 68 -13.02 -15.14 4.98
N THR A 69 -13.68 -14.12 5.52
CA THR A 69 -13.01 -12.96 6.11
C THR A 69 -12.63 -13.32 7.54
N LYS A 70 -11.34 -13.62 7.77
CA LYS A 70 -10.82 -13.81 9.12
C LYS A 70 -10.93 -12.48 9.87
N SER A 71 -11.83 -12.40 10.83
CA SER A 71 -12.00 -11.25 11.71
C SER A 71 -10.89 -11.23 12.76
N LEU A 72 -10.38 -10.05 13.09
CA LEU A 72 -9.50 -9.87 14.24
C LEU A 72 -10.29 -9.90 15.57
N LYS A 73 -11.62 -9.80 15.53
CA LYS A 73 -12.46 -9.71 16.72
C LYS A 73 -12.65 -11.07 17.40
N PHE A 74 -12.26 -11.17 18.67
CA PHE A 74 -12.50 -12.35 19.52
C PHE A 74 -12.99 -11.99 20.93
N GLY A 75 -13.43 -10.73 21.15
CA GLY A 75 -14.12 -10.33 22.37
C GLY A 75 -13.25 -9.61 23.40
N CYS A 76 -12.19 -8.91 22.98
CA CYS A 76 -11.41 -8.09 23.92
C CYS A 76 -12.27 -6.97 24.53
N LYS A 77 -12.14 -6.77 25.85
CA LYS A 77 -12.91 -5.76 26.61
C LYS A 77 -12.18 -4.43 26.76
N ALA A 78 -10.90 -4.34 26.39
CA ALA A 78 -10.11 -3.12 26.51
C ALA A 78 -10.74 -1.97 25.70
N ARG A 79 -11.10 -0.88 26.40
CA ARG A 79 -11.81 0.28 25.87
C ARG A 79 -11.62 1.51 26.76
N PHE A 80 -11.78 2.68 26.17
CA PHE A 80 -11.90 3.95 26.87
C PHE A 80 -12.70 4.92 26.01
N SER A 81 -13.21 6.01 26.59
CA SER A 81 -13.86 7.07 25.85
C SER A 81 -13.13 8.39 26.04
N ALA A 82 -13.25 9.29 25.08
CA ALA A 82 -12.91 10.70 25.22
C ALA A 82 -14.19 11.50 24.98
N VAL A 83 -14.54 12.39 25.89
CA VAL A 83 -15.77 13.20 25.84
C VAL A 83 -15.39 14.66 25.92
N GLU A 84 -16.03 15.48 25.10
CA GLU A 84 -15.85 16.92 25.15
C GLU A 84 -16.53 17.50 26.39
N PHE A 85 -15.81 18.37 27.07
CA PHE A 85 -16.30 19.15 28.20
C PHE A 85 -15.52 20.47 28.25
N GLY A 86 -16.22 21.60 28.22
CA GLY A 86 -15.60 22.92 28.33
C GLY A 86 -14.63 23.28 27.19
N GLY A 87 -14.77 22.66 26.01
CA GLY A 87 -13.83 22.87 24.89
C GLY A 87 -12.55 22.05 24.97
N GLU A 88 -12.49 21.07 25.87
CA GLU A 88 -11.40 20.10 26.06
C GLU A 88 -11.91 18.66 25.92
N LEU A 89 -11.02 17.70 25.64
CA LEU A 89 -11.34 16.27 25.57
C LEU A 89 -10.89 15.57 26.85
N HIS A 90 -11.84 15.04 27.60
CA HIS A 90 -11.62 14.29 28.82
C HIS A 90 -11.72 12.79 28.56
N VAL A 91 -10.67 12.04 28.88
CA VAL A 91 -10.66 10.60 28.83
C VAL A 91 -11.40 10.03 30.04
N LYS A 92 -12.43 9.23 29.76
CA LYS A 92 -13.31 8.60 30.76
C LYS A 92 -13.45 7.10 30.48
N SER A 93 -14.03 6.37 31.43
CA SER A 93 -14.39 4.94 31.31
C SER A 93 -13.22 4.06 30.86
N VAL A 94 -12.05 4.26 31.47
CA VAL A 94 -10.79 3.60 31.07
C VAL A 94 -10.74 2.17 31.59
N TYR A 95 -10.68 1.21 30.68
CA TYR A 95 -10.42 -0.20 30.96
C TYR A 95 -9.38 -0.72 29.98
N LEU A 96 -8.13 -0.89 30.43
CA LEU A 96 -6.98 -1.19 29.55
C LEU A 96 -6.49 -2.64 29.65
N VAL A 97 -7.20 -3.51 30.39
CA VAL A 97 -6.83 -4.92 30.53
C VAL A 97 -7.21 -5.70 29.27
N HIS A 98 -6.20 -6.30 28.63
CA HIS A 98 -6.36 -7.15 27.46
C HIS A 98 -6.43 -8.62 27.86
N ASN A 99 -7.29 -9.39 27.19
CA ASN A 99 -7.39 -10.84 27.31
C ASN A 99 -6.60 -11.58 26.21
N HIS A 100 -5.60 -10.91 25.63
CA HIS A 100 -4.75 -11.45 24.57
C HIS A 100 -3.35 -10.86 24.67
N ILE A 101 -2.42 -11.53 24.02
CA ILE A 101 -1.03 -11.08 23.96
C ILE A 101 -0.96 -9.77 23.17
N CYS A 102 -0.35 -8.77 23.78
CA CYS A 102 0.01 -7.49 23.18
C CYS A 102 1.51 -7.54 22.85
N ASN A 103 1.86 -7.98 21.64
CA ASN A 103 3.24 -8.13 21.19
C ASN A 103 3.48 -7.27 19.94
N ARG A 104 4.58 -6.52 19.93
CA ARG A 104 5.05 -5.70 18.81
C ARG A 104 5.03 -6.42 17.46
N MET A 105 5.44 -7.69 17.42
CA MET A 105 5.46 -8.49 16.19
C MET A 105 4.04 -8.69 15.64
N LEU A 106 3.08 -9.04 16.51
CA LEU A 106 1.68 -9.22 16.14
C LEU A 106 1.04 -7.90 15.70
N VAL A 107 1.32 -6.81 16.42
CA VAL A 107 0.87 -5.47 16.10
C VAL A 107 1.36 -5.05 14.71
N SER A 108 2.66 -5.24 14.42
CA SER A 108 3.27 -4.87 13.14
C SER A 108 2.70 -5.65 11.94
N ALA A 109 2.15 -6.84 12.18
CA ALA A 109 1.52 -7.64 11.14
C ALA A 109 0.13 -7.12 10.72
N TYR A 110 -0.52 -6.27 11.53
CA TYR A 110 -1.86 -5.76 11.22
C TYR A 110 -1.84 -4.77 10.05
N PRO A 111 -2.88 -4.78 9.18
CA PRO A 111 -2.94 -3.87 8.03
C PRO A 111 -2.80 -2.37 8.37
N LYS A 112 -3.26 -1.91 9.53
CA LYS A 112 -3.17 -0.50 9.97
C LYS A 112 -1.70 -0.04 10.08
N PHE A 113 -0.79 -0.89 10.59
CA PHE A 113 0.62 -0.55 10.77
C PHE A 113 1.51 -0.83 9.56
N ARG A 114 0.95 -1.48 8.53
CA ARG A 114 1.59 -1.70 7.24
C ARG A 114 1.01 -0.74 6.21
N ARG A 115 0.72 0.51 6.58
CA ARG A 115 0.28 1.57 5.67
C ARG A 115 1.13 2.80 5.93
N PHE A 116 1.58 3.46 4.87
CA PHE A 116 2.11 4.81 4.98
C PHE A 116 0.94 5.78 5.12
N GLU A 117 0.95 6.59 6.17
CA GLU A 117 0.07 7.75 6.34
C GLU A 117 0.88 9.03 6.10
N GLY A 118 0.25 10.07 5.55
CA GLY A 118 0.85 11.40 5.39
C GLY A 118 1.81 11.57 4.21
N ALA A 119 2.65 12.62 4.27
CA ALA A 119 3.52 13.07 3.18
C ALA A 119 4.53 12.01 2.68
N ALA A 120 5.05 11.17 3.58
CA ALA A 120 5.93 10.05 3.21
C ALA A 120 5.22 9.01 2.33
N GLY A 121 3.91 8.85 2.49
CA GLY A 121 3.10 8.03 1.60
C GLY A 121 3.01 8.60 0.19
N GLN A 122 2.88 9.92 0.04
CA GLN A 122 2.76 10.56 -1.27
C GLN A 122 4.04 10.41 -2.11
N GLY A 123 5.22 10.59 -1.50
CA GLY A 123 6.50 10.36 -2.19
C GLY A 123 6.65 8.91 -2.68
N LEU A 124 6.22 7.95 -1.87
CA LEU A 124 6.20 6.53 -2.25
C LEU A 124 5.23 6.25 -3.40
N LEU A 125 4.04 6.84 -3.37
CA LEU A 125 3.05 6.70 -4.45
C LEU A 125 3.59 7.24 -5.78
N ASN A 126 4.20 8.43 -5.75
CA ASN A 126 4.83 9.03 -6.94
C ASN A 126 5.97 8.15 -7.46
N MET A 127 6.83 7.64 -6.59
CA MET A 127 7.90 6.71 -6.98
C MET A 127 7.35 5.44 -7.61
N ILE A 128 6.28 4.85 -7.06
CA ILE A 128 5.63 3.67 -7.63
C ILE A 128 5.03 3.97 -9.01
N ALA A 129 4.42 5.14 -9.20
CA ALA A 129 3.85 5.53 -10.48
C ALA A 129 4.92 5.72 -11.57
N HIS A 130 6.03 6.41 -11.25
CA HIS A 130 7.07 6.75 -12.22
C HIS A 130 8.09 5.61 -12.47
N ILE A 131 8.58 4.97 -11.42
CA ILE A 131 9.63 3.93 -11.54
C ILE A 131 9.01 2.54 -11.79
N ARG A 132 7.75 2.34 -11.36
CA ARG A 132 6.99 1.08 -11.47
C ARG A 132 7.76 -0.17 -11.00
N PRO A 133 8.45 -0.13 -9.84
CA PRO A 133 9.27 -1.25 -9.37
C PRO A 133 8.44 -2.52 -9.17
N SER A 134 9.10 -3.69 -9.30
CA SER A 134 8.48 -4.95 -8.95
C SER A 134 8.12 -5.00 -7.45
N ALA A 135 7.12 -5.79 -7.09
CA ALA A 135 6.72 -5.93 -5.69
C ALA A 135 7.87 -6.43 -4.79
N GLY A 136 8.79 -7.23 -5.34
CA GLY A 136 9.98 -7.70 -4.62
C GLY A 136 10.96 -6.58 -4.32
N ARG A 137 11.31 -5.76 -5.33
CA ARG A 137 12.18 -4.59 -5.14
C ARG A 137 11.56 -3.57 -4.20
N LEU A 138 10.25 -3.33 -4.34
CA LEU A 138 9.51 -2.46 -3.43
C LEU A 138 9.55 -2.98 -1.99
N LYS A 139 9.44 -4.30 -1.77
CA LYS A 139 9.55 -4.90 -0.44
C LYS A 139 10.93 -4.67 0.19
N VAL A 140 12.00 -4.87 -0.57
CA VAL A 140 13.38 -4.66 -0.10
C VAL A 140 13.60 -3.19 0.25
N TYR A 141 13.22 -2.27 -0.65
CA TYR A 141 13.30 -0.84 -0.41
C TYR A 141 12.53 -0.42 0.85
N LEU A 142 11.28 -0.84 0.99
CA LEU A 142 10.46 -0.48 2.15
C LEU A 142 10.99 -1.03 3.47
N ARG A 143 11.58 -2.23 3.44
CA ARG A 143 12.24 -2.80 4.60
C ARG A 143 13.49 -2.02 4.97
N ASN A 144 14.34 -1.68 4.00
CA ASN A 144 15.64 -1.07 4.26
C ASN A 144 15.52 0.42 4.60
N SER A 145 14.66 1.16 3.91
CA SER A 145 14.51 2.60 4.09
C SER A 145 13.58 2.97 5.25
N PHE A 146 12.60 2.12 5.58
CA PHE A 146 11.56 2.44 6.57
C PHE A 146 11.34 1.38 7.64
N GLY A 147 12.01 0.23 7.59
CA GLY A 147 11.83 -0.86 8.55
C GLY A 147 10.47 -1.57 8.45
N ILE A 148 9.69 -1.33 7.40
CA ILE A 148 8.31 -1.85 7.28
C ILE A 148 8.30 -3.14 6.45
N ASN A 149 7.77 -4.21 7.05
CA ASN A 149 7.66 -5.50 6.38
C ASN A 149 6.26 -5.72 5.79
N TYR A 150 6.09 -5.35 4.53
CA TYR A 150 4.85 -5.63 3.80
C TYR A 150 4.74 -7.08 3.33
N LYS A 151 3.50 -7.58 3.24
CA LYS A 151 3.21 -8.83 2.52
C LYS A 151 3.27 -8.54 1.02
N MET A 152 3.83 -9.48 0.26
CA MET A 152 3.91 -9.38 -1.22
C MET A 152 2.55 -9.10 -1.86
N LYS A 153 1.49 -9.76 -1.39
CA LYS A 153 0.11 -9.53 -1.87
C LYS A 153 -0.37 -8.10 -1.65
N ASP A 154 0.00 -7.47 -0.53
CA ASP A 154 -0.40 -6.09 -0.24
C ASP A 154 0.33 -5.11 -1.15
N LEU A 155 1.61 -5.34 -1.41
CA LEU A 155 2.38 -4.56 -2.39
C LEU A 155 1.85 -4.74 -3.81
N ALA A 156 1.50 -5.96 -4.20
CA ALA A 156 0.89 -6.24 -5.51
C ALA A 156 -0.46 -5.52 -5.67
N ASN A 157 -1.31 -5.55 -4.64
CA ASN A 157 -2.59 -4.84 -4.62
C ASN A 157 -2.40 -3.32 -4.65
N MET A 158 -1.45 -2.80 -3.89
CA MET A 158 -1.09 -1.37 -3.86
C MET A 158 -0.64 -0.92 -5.25
N ARG A 159 0.33 -1.61 -5.84
CA ARG A 159 0.83 -1.35 -7.20
C ARG A 159 -0.30 -1.41 -8.22
N ARG A 160 -1.13 -2.45 -8.18
CA ARG A 160 -2.28 -2.59 -9.08
C ARG A 160 -3.26 -1.43 -8.94
N ARG A 161 -3.54 -0.97 -7.72
CA ARG A 161 -4.46 0.15 -7.48
C ARG A 161 -3.91 1.44 -8.09
N ILE A 162 -2.64 1.74 -7.83
CA ILE A 162 -1.96 2.95 -8.33
C ILE A 162 -1.91 2.94 -9.86
N LEU A 163 -1.50 1.81 -10.45
CA LEU A 163 -1.38 1.69 -11.91
C LEU A 163 -2.73 1.68 -12.63
N ARG A 164 -3.81 1.18 -12.01
CA ARG A 164 -5.16 1.26 -12.61
C ARG A 164 -5.71 2.68 -12.66
N THR A 165 -5.25 3.55 -11.76
CA THR A 165 -5.68 4.94 -11.69
C THR A 165 -4.75 5.90 -12.42
N ASP A 166 -3.65 5.41 -12.98
CA ASP A 166 -2.66 6.21 -13.69
C ASP A 166 -3.13 6.46 -15.14
N PRO A 167 -3.43 7.71 -15.54
CA PRO A 167 -3.82 8.03 -16.91
C PRO A 167 -2.68 7.79 -17.92
N SER A 168 -1.43 7.74 -17.44
CA SER A 168 -0.24 7.42 -18.23
C SER A 168 0.12 5.93 -18.19
N ALA A 169 -0.76 5.07 -17.69
CA ALA A 169 -0.64 3.62 -17.80
C ALA A 169 -0.86 3.16 -19.24
N MET A 170 0.12 3.50 -20.08
CA MET A 170 0.16 3.12 -21.47
C MET A 170 0.16 1.60 -21.56
N GLY A 171 -0.90 1.07 -22.18
CA GLY A 171 -1.03 -0.36 -22.48
C GLY A 171 0.07 -0.82 -23.42
N MET A 172 0.27 -2.14 -23.55
CA MET A 172 1.26 -2.69 -24.48
C MET A 172 1.01 -2.19 -25.91
N THR A 173 -0.24 -2.25 -26.37
CA THR A 173 -0.66 -1.76 -27.69
C THR A 173 -0.35 -0.28 -27.88
N GLU A 174 -0.63 0.54 -26.88
CA GLU A 174 -0.39 1.98 -26.93
C GLU A 174 1.12 2.31 -26.88
N ALA A 175 1.91 1.52 -26.15
CA ALA A 175 3.37 1.65 -26.13
C ALA A 175 3.99 1.32 -27.49
N LEU A 176 3.45 0.30 -28.18
CA LEU A 176 3.86 -0.08 -29.53
C LEU A 176 3.48 0.96 -30.58
N GLN A 177 2.30 1.56 -30.44
CA GLN A 177 1.83 2.65 -31.33
C GLN A 177 2.66 3.92 -31.18
N ASN A 178 3.11 4.22 -29.95
CA ASN A 178 3.86 5.44 -29.64
C ASN A 178 5.38 5.29 -29.73
N MET A 179 5.91 4.14 -30.19
CA MET A 179 7.36 4.01 -30.42
C MET A 179 7.82 4.95 -31.53
N LYS A 180 8.83 5.77 -31.25
CA LYS A 180 9.45 6.65 -32.25
C LYS A 180 9.97 5.82 -33.43
N GLY A 181 9.48 6.14 -34.63
CA GLY A 181 9.81 5.39 -35.86
C GLY A 181 8.88 4.22 -36.17
N GLY A 182 7.80 4.04 -35.40
CA GLY A 182 6.84 2.95 -35.58
C GLY A 182 7.31 1.62 -35.00
N SER A 183 6.45 0.61 -35.07
CA SER A 183 6.73 -0.75 -34.62
C SER A 183 6.40 -1.76 -35.71
N LEU A 184 7.26 -2.76 -35.83
CA LEU A 184 6.99 -4.01 -36.54
C LEU A 184 6.72 -5.07 -35.49
N SER A 185 5.66 -5.84 -35.66
CA SER A 185 5.28 -6.91 -34.75
C SER A 185 5.08 -8.21 -35.52
N ASP A 186 5.50 -9.32 -34.92
CA ASP A 186 5.37 -10.65 -35.49
C ASP A 186 5.01 -11.67 -34.40
N TYR A 187 4.43 -12.79 -34.81
CA TYR A 187 3.94 -13.82 -33.92
C TYR A 187 4.71 -15.12 -34.14
N LEU A 188 5.27 -15.64 -33.05
CA LEU A 188 5.89 -16.96 -33.03
C LEU A 188 4.84 -17.99 -32.62
N TYR A 189 4.63 -18.96 -33.51
CA TYR A 189 3.76 -20.10 -33.28
C TYR A 189 4.60 -21.34 -33.01
N GLY A 190 4.30 -22.04 -31.94
CA GLY A 190 4.82 -23.37 -31.67
C GLY A 190 3.74 -24.44 -31.80
N LYS A 191 4.01 -25.62 -31.25
CA LYS A 191 3.19 -26.82 -31.48
C LYS A 191 1.76 -26.70 -30.90
N GLU A 192 1.59 -25.92 -29.83
CA GLU A 192 0.31 -25.73 -29.15
C GLU A 192 -0.36 -24.38 -29.47
N GLY A 193 0.16 -23.64 -30.46
CA GLY A 193 -0.37 -22.36 -30.90
C GLY A 193 0.61 -21.21 -30.70
N MET A 194 0.09 -19.99 -30.53
CA MET A 194 0.91 -18.78 -30.40
C MET A 194 1.72 -18.80 -29.10
N GLU A 195 3.04 -18.88 -29.20
CA GLU A 195 3.97 -18.93 -28.05
C GLU A 195 4.48 -17.55 -27.65
N ALA A 196 4.70 -16.67 -28.63
CA ALA A 196 5.16 -15.31 -28.35
C ALA A 196 4.69 -14.29 -29.39
N MET A 197 4.52 -13.04 -28.95
CA MET A 197 4.42 -11.88 -29.82
C MET A 197 5.69 -11.06 -29.64
N CYS A 198 6.42 -10.85 -30.72
CA CYS A 198 7.68 -10.11 -30.75
C CYS A 198 7.46 -8.78 -31.47
N PHE A 199 8.24 -7.76 -31.12
CA PHE A 199 8.19 -6.47 -31.80
C PHE A 199 9.57 -5.82 -31.84
N THR A 200 9.79 -4.98 -32.84
CA THR A 200 11.02 -4.19 -33.03
C THR A 200 10.71 -2.88 -33.74
N THR A 201 11.68 -1.97 -33.85
CA THR A 201 11.55 -0.76 -34.67
C THR A 201 12.13 -1.00 -36.07
N PRO A 202 11.63 -0.33 -37.12
CA PRO A 202 12.21 -0.41 -38.47
C PRO A 202 13.72 -0.10 -38.48
N ALA A 203 14.15 0.89 -37.69
CA ALA A 203 15.57 1.25 -37.56
C ALA A 203 16.43 0.09 -37.02
N LEU A 204 15.97 -0.60 -35.97
CA LEU A 204 16.70 -1.76 -35.43
C LEU A 204 16.73 -2.93 -36.41
N LYS A 205 15.64 -3.16 -37.16
CA LYS A 205 15.60 -4.20 -38.20
C LYS A 205 16.60 -3.90 -39.32
N SER A 206 16.63 -2.66 -39.82
CA SER A 206 17.56 -2.24 -40.87
C SER A 206 19.01 -2.30 -40.40
N MET A 207 19.29 -1.85 -39.17
CA MET A 207 20.62 -1.96 -38.57
C MET A 207 21.03 -3.42 -38.44
N PHE A 208 20.17 -4.28 -37.91
CA PHE A 208 20.47 -5.70 -37.72
C PHE A 208 20.79 -6.42 -39.04
N ALA A 209 20.10 -6.07 -40.12
CA ALA A 209 20.33 -6.64 -41.45
C ALA A 209 21.73 -6.35 -42.04
N GLN A 210 22.46 -5.35 -41.51
CA GLN A 210 23.81 -5.01 -41.97
C GLN A 210 24.89 -5.94 -41.40
N TYR A 211 24.61 -6.66 -40.32
CA TYR A 211 25.58 -7.50 -39.63
C TYR A 211 25.37 -8.98 -39.93
N ALA A 212 26.46 -9.73 -40.07
CA ALA A 212 26.41 -11.08 -40.60
C ALA A 212 26.28 -12.17 -39.53
N LYS A 213 26.62 -11.87 -38.28
CA LYS A 213 26.67 -12.88 -37.22
C LYS A 213 26.22 -12.36 -35.86
N VAL A 214 25.23 -13.04 -35.31
CA VAL A 214 24.86 -12.93 -33.89
C VAL A 214 25.82 -13.79 -33.08
N VAL A 215 26.44 -13.18 -32.07
CA VAL A 215 27.35 -13.87 -31.15
C VAL A 215 26.62 -14.24 -29.85
N GLN A 216 25.69 -13.40 -29.41
CA GLN A 216 24.93 -13.64 -28.19
C GLN A 216 23.55 -13.00 -28.27
N MET A 217 22.56 -13.66 -27.66
CA MET A 217 21.24 -13.10 -27.41
C MET A 217 20.83 -13.43 -25.98
N ASP A 218 20.44 -12.42 -25.21
CA ASP A 218 19.99 -12.58 -23.83
C ASP A 218 18.71 -11.78 -23.55
N GLY A 219 17.83 -12.34 -22.72
CA GLY A 219 16.53 -11.75 -22.38
C GLY A 219 16.54 -11.10 -21.00
N THR A 220 16.08 -9.86 -20.91
CA THR A 220 15.93 -9.17 -19.62
C THR A 220 14.81 -9.78 -18.76
N TYR A 221 14.96 -9.69 -17.44
CA TYR A 221 14.00 -10.17 -16.44
C TYR A 221 12.71 -9.33 -16.31
N ARG A 222 12.20 -8.76 -17.41
CA ARG A 222 10.95 -7.96 -17.43
C ARG A 222 10.97 -6.78 -16.47
N THR A 223 12.14 -6.16 -16.32
CA THR A 223 12.40 -5.08 -15.37
C THR A 223 12.01 -3.70 -15.89
N ASN A 224 11.60 -3.59 -17.16
CA ASN A 224 11.12 -2.32 -17.72
C ASN A 224 9.72 -1.94 -17.20
N ARG A 225 9.33 -0.69 -17.44
CA ARG A 225 8.07 -0.09 -16.95
C ARG A 225 6.81 -0.77 -17.46
N HIS A 226 6.91 -1.53 -18.55
CA HIS A 226 5.79 -2.19 -19.21
C HIS A 226 5.78 -3.72 -19.01
N GLY A 227 6.82 -4.28 -18.38
CA GLY A 227 6.90 -5.70 -18.03
C GLY A 227 7.23 -6.65 -19.18
N PHE A 228 7.81 -6.15 -20.28
CA PHE A 228 8.20 -6.99 -21.43
C PHE A 228 9.61 -7.55 -21.26
N VAL A 229 9.90 -8.69 -21.90
CA VAL A 229 11.28 -9.15 -22.06
C VAL A 229 11.89 -8.34 -23.20
N LEU A 230 12.89 -7.52 -22.88
CA LEU A 230 13.77 -6.92 -23.90
C LEU A 230 14.91 -7.89 -24.17
N TYR A 231 15.18 -8.16 -25.43
CA TYR A 231 16.33 -8.95 -25.84
C TYR A 231 17.50 -8.05 -26.20
N HIS A 232 18.65 -8.32 -25.59
CA HIS A 232 19.93 -7.75 -25.99
C HIS A 232 20.58 -8.73 -26.95
N ILE A 233 20.93 -8.23 -28.14
CA ILE A 233 21.60 -9.03 -29.16
C ILE A 233 22.97 -8.40 -29.39
N VAL A 234 24.01 -9.20 -29.19
CA VAL A 234 25.40 -8.84 -29.49
C VAL A 234 25.73 -9.38 -30.86
N ILE A 235 26.10 -8.48 -31.75
CA ILE A 235 26.49 -8.75 -33.13
C ILE A 235 27.94 -8.33 -33.32
N THR A 236 28.68 -9.10 -34.12
CA THR A 236 30.03 -8.72 -34.56
C THR A 236 29.95 -8.28 -36.01
N ASP A 237 30.66 -7.21 -36.33
CA ASP A 237 30.91 -6.84 -37.71
C ASP A 237 31.81 -7.88 -38.39
N LYS A 238 31.77 -7.93 -39.73
CA LYS A 238 32.62 -8.82 -40.52
C LYS A 238 34.08 -8.39 -40.50
#